data_AF-A0A1V6FAB3-F1
#
_entry.id   AF-A0A1V6FAB3-F1
#
_cell.length_a   1.000
_cell.length_b   1.000
_cell.length_c   1.000
_cell.angle_alpha   90.00
_cell.angle_beta   90.00
_cell.angle_gamma   90.00
#
_symmetry.space_group_name_H-M   'P 1'
#
loop_
_entity.id
_entity.type
_entity.pdbx_description
1 polymer ?
#
loop_
_entity_poly.entity_id
_entity_poly.type
_entity_poly.pdbx_seq_one_letter_code
_entity_poly.pdbx_strand_id
1 'polypeptide(L)'
;MNIHFRDVQAGSVEARAIVEIAEGVFLNEITILNIDGEIVVEFPKKSFIGKSKRTFYIDIITFEDNDKRIVWELEIKSAYREWRKNNKKVLVYEQK
;
A
#
# COMPACT_ATOMS: atom_id res chain seq x y z
N MET A 1 -11.62 -9.52 3.68
CA MET A 1 -10.59 -8.69 4.31
C MET A 1 -11.11 -7.26 4.42
N ASN A 2 -11.08 -6.64 5.61
CA ASN A 2 -11.48 -5.24 5.77
C ASN A 2 -10.27 -4.34 5.49
N ILE A 3 -10.42 -3.43 4.53
CA ILE A 3 -9.34 -2.53 4.12
C ILE A 3 -9.84 -1.09 4.16
N HIS A 4 -9.09 -0.25 4.85
CA HIS A 4 -9.30 1.19 4.86
C HIS A 4 -8.22 1.86 4.03
N PHE A 5 -8.63 2.71 3.09
CA PHE A 5 -7.71 3.47 2.25
C PHE A 5 -7.70 4.94 2.64
N ARG A 6 -6.52 5.54 2.59
CA ARG A 6 -6.28 6.97 2.74
C ARG A 6 -5.57 7.47 1.49
N ASP A 7 -6.15 8.46 0.82
CA ASP A 7 -5.51 9.10 -0.34
C ASP A 7 -4.21 9.80 0.13
N VAL A 8 -3.13 9.57 -0.61
CA VAL A 8 -1.84 10.20 -0.37
C VAL A 8 -1.39 10.75 -1.72
N GLN A 9 -1.64 12.04 -1.95
CA GLN A 9 -1.39 12.70 -3.23
C GLN A 9 0.08 13.12 -3.39
N ALA A 10 1.01 12.16 -3.31
CA ALA A 10 2.45 12.44 -3.33
C ALA A 10 3.19 11.56 -4.34
N GLY A 11 3.54 12.13 -5.49
CA GLY A 11 4.34 11.45 -6.51
C GLY A 11 3.62 10.24 -7.10
N SER A 12 4.31 9.10 -7.13
CA SER A 12 3.78 7.80 -7.59
C SER A 12 2.91 7.09 -6.53
N VAL A 13 2.88 7.59 -5.29
CA VAL A 13 1.98 7.06 -4.26
C VAL A 13 0.58 7.58 -4.53
N GLU A 14 -0.40 6.69 -4.59
CA GLU A 14 -1.81 7.05 -4.73
C GLU A 14 -2.56 6.95 -3.39
N ALA A 15 -2.24 5.94 -2.59
CA ALA A 15 -2.93 5.73 -1.32
C ALA A 15 -2.09 4.93 -0.33
N ARG A 16 -2.47 5.03 0.94
CA ARG A 16 -2.06 4.11 2.01
C ARG A 16 -3.25 3.26 2.41
N ALA A 17 -3.01 1.98 2.64
CA ALA A 17 -4.00 1.02 3.08
C ALA A 17 -3.69 0.52 4.49
N ILE A 18 -4.74 0.32 5.27
CA ILE A 18 -4.73 -0.35 6.57
C ILE A 18 -5.61 -1.59 6.41
N VAL A 19 -5.04 -2.76 6.69
CA VAL A 19 -5.70 -4.05 6.52
C VAL A 19 -5.94 -4.68 7.88
N GLU A 20 -7.17 -5.07 8.17
CA GLU A 20 -7.49 -5.90 9.34
C GLU A 20 -7.14 -7.37 9.05
N ILE A 21 -6.20 -7.93 9.82
CA ILE A 21 -5.66 -9.29 9.62
C ILE A 21 -6.26 -10.31 10.60
N ALA A 22 -6.79 -9.83 11.71
CA ALA A 22 -7.57 -10.56 12.70
C ALA A 22 -8.44 -9.54 13.44
N GLU A 23 -9.45 -9.99 14.18
CA GLU A 23 -10.35 -9.10 14.93
C GLU A 23 -9.56 -8.14 15.83
N GLY A 24 -9.67 -6.84 15.56
CA GLY A 24 -8.96 -5.80 16.31
C GLY A 24 -7.46 -5.70 16.05
N VAL A 25 -6.92 -6.43 15.06
CA VAL A 25 -5.50 -6.42 14.69
C VAL A 25 -5.33 -5.88 13.27
N PHE A 26 -4.59 -4.78 13.15
CA PHE A 26 -4.43 -4.05 11.90
C PHE A 26 -2.97 -4.00 11.44
N LEU A 27 -2.75 -4.30 10.17
CA LEU A 27 -1.51 -4.07 9.45
C LEU A 27 -1.57 -2.71 8.76
N ASN A 28 -0.70 -1.81 9.20
CA ASN A 28 -0.61 -0.43 8.68
C ASN A 28 0.42 -0.30 7.57
N GLU A 29 0.44 0.88 6.95
CA GLU A 29 1.51 1.34 6.04
C GLU A 29 1.67 0.51 4.75
N ILE A 30 0.63 -0.22 4.33
CA ILE A 30 0.60 -0.82 3.00
C ILE A 30 0.46 0.32 1.98
N THR A 31 1.33 0.36 0.98
CA THR A 31 1.41 1.47 0.03
C THR A 31 0.85 1.04 -1.31
N ILE A 32 -0.04 1.87 -1.86
CA ILE A 32 -0.57 1.70 -3.21
C ILE A 32 0.17 2.71 -4.11
N LEU A 33 0.92 2.18 -5.05
CA LEU A 33 1.64 2.93 -6.06
C LEU A 33 0.94 2.84 -7.41
N ASN A 34 1.06 3.89 -8.19
CA ASN A 34 0.75 3.89 -9.62
C ASN A 34 2.05 4.13 -10.38
N ILE A 35 2.56 3.07 -11.00
CA ILE A 35 3.79 3.10 -11.80
C ILE A 35 3.37 2.82 -13.23
N ASP A 36 3.51 3.81 -14.11
CA ASP A 36 3.18 3.71 -15.54
C ASP A 36 1.75 3.20 -15.84
N GLY A 37 0.79 3.54 -14.97
CA GLY A 37 -0.61 3.11 -15.09
C GLY A 37 -0.91 1.77 -14.42
N GLU A 38 0.10 1.07 -13.91
CA GLU A 38 -0.04 -0.17 -13.16
C GLU A 38 -0.14 0.09 -11.66
N ILE A 39 -1.16 -0.48 -11.04
CA ILE A 39 -1.31 -0.47 -9.59
C ILE A 39 -0.40 -1.52 -8.98
N VAL A 40 0.55 -1.07 -8.17
CA VAL A 40 1.51 -1.90 -7.42
C VAL A 40 1.21 -1.77 -5.93
N VAL A 41 1.26 -2.90 -5.22
CA VAL A 41 1.05 -2.96 -3.77
C VAL A 41 2.38 -3.24 -3.12
N GLU A 42 2.84 -2.33 -2.26
CA GLU A 42 4.02 -2.52 -1.45
C GLU A 42 3.65 -2.75 0.02
N PHE A 43 4.11 -3.87 0.57
CA PHE A 43 3.96 -4.18 1.98
C PHE A 43 4.94 -3.37 2.85
N PRO A 44 4.60 -3.11 4.13
CA PRO A 44 5.41 -2.30 5.02
C PRO A 44 6.82 -2.88 5.19
N LYS A 45 7.81 -1.99 5.07
CA LYS A 45 9.22 -2.27 5.35
C LYS A 45 9.74 -1.24 6.33
N LYS A 46 10.64 -1.67 7.22
CA LYS A 46 11.35 -0.78 8.14
C LYS A 46 12.80 -0.65 7.71
N SER A 47 13.26 0.58 7.58
CA SER A 47 14.68 0.87 7.38
C SER A 47 15.38 1.12 8.72
N PHE A 48 16.65 0.75 8.81
CA PHE A 48 17.50 1.07 9.96
C PHE A 48 18.96 1.18 9.55
N ILE A 49 19.74 1.97 10.30
CA ILE A 49 21.17 2.16 10.06
C ILE A 49 21.94 1.18 10.95
N GLY A 50 22.72 0.29 10.35
CA GLY A 50 23.56 -0.65 11.10
C GLY A 50 24.85 -0.01 11.61
N LYS A 51 25.61 -0.76 12.42
CA LYS A 51 26.91 -0.31 12.97
C LYS A 51 27.93 0.08 11.88
N SER A 52 27.80 -0.50 10.68
CA SER A 52 28.61 -0.16 9.50
C SER A 52 28.18 1.11 8.78
N LYS A 53 27.22 1.88 9.31
CA LYS A 53 26.55 3.03 8.68
C LYS A 53 25.82 2.71 7.37
N ARG A 54 25.60 1.42 7.06
CA ARG A 54 24.78 1.00 5.92
C ARG A 54 23.30 0.99 6.31
N THR A 55 22.44 1.37 5.38
CA THR A 55 20.98 1.24 5.51
C THR A 55 20.57 -0.19 5.20
N PHE A 56 19.80 -0.79 6.11
CA PHE A 56 19.20 -2.10 5.95
C PHE A 56 17.69 -1.95 5.92
N TYR A 57 17.03 -2.91 5.29
CA TYR A 57 15.58 -3.00 5.21
C TYR A 57 15.15 -4.35 5.77
N ILE A 58 14.06 -4.34 6.53
CA ILE A 58 13.39 -5.54 7.02
C ILE A 58 11.93 -5.48 6.62
N ASP A 59 11.43 -6.59 6.06
CA ASP A 59 10.01 -6.75 5.79
C ASP A 59 9.25 -6.92 7.11
N ILE A 60 8.17 -6.16 7.30
CA ILE A 60 7.36 -6.21 8.52
C ILE A 60 6.36 -7.36 8.51
N ILE A 61 5.98 -7.80 7.31
CA ILE A 61 5.14 -8.99 7.09
C ILE A 61 5.91 -9.98 6.22
N THR A 62 5.83 -11.26 6.58
CA THR A 62 6.37 -12.37 5.80
C THR A 62 5.25 -13.35 5.53
N PHE A 63 5.20 -13.84 4.29
CA PHE A 63 4.25 -14.84 3.86
C PHE A 63 4.95 -16.20 3.84
N GLU A 64 4.20 -17.27 4.09
CA GLU A 64 4.73 -18.64 4.04
C GLU A 64 5.27 -18.99 2.65
N ASP A 65 4.60 -18.51 1.61
CA ASP A 65 4.94 -18.71 0.22
C ASP A 65 4.52 -17.51 -0.64
N ASN A 66 4.91 -17.53 -1.91
CA ASN A 66 4.62 -16.45 -2.85
C ASN A 66 3.15 -16.43 -3.30
N ASP A 67 2.46 -17.57 -3.28
CA ASP A 67 1.06 -17.65 -3.71
C ASP A 67 0.16 -16.89 -2.72
N LYS A 68 0.39 -17.05 -1.42
CA LYS A 68 -0.31 -16.30 -0.37
C LYS A 68 -0.07 -14.80 -0.49
N ARG A 69 1.16 -14.41 -0.81
CA ARG A 69 1.50 -13.01 -1.06
C ARG A 69 0.70 -12.47 -2.27
N ILE A 70 0.67 -13.20 -3.38
CA ILE A 70 -0.05 -12.80 -4.59
C ILE A 70 -1.54 -12.65 -4.31
N VAL A 71 -2.16 -13.58 -3.56
CA VAL A 71 -3.57 -13.49 -3.18
C VAL A 71 -3.86 -12.17 -2.46
N TRP A 72 -3.03 -11.80 -1.48
CA TRP A 72 -3.19 -10.53 -0.76
C TRP A 72 -3.02 -9.32 -1.68
N GLU A 73 -2.02 -9.33 -2.56
CA GLU A 73 -1.81 -8.25 -3.52
C GLU A 73 -3.03 -8.08 -4.43
N LEU A 74 -3.61 -9.18 -4.93
CA LEU A 74 -4.80 -9.15 -5.79
C LEU A 74 -6.04 -8.64 -5.03
N GLU A 75 -6.25 -9.09 -3.79
CA GLU A 75 -7.36 -8.63 -2.96
C GLU A 75 -7.27 -7.13 -2.68
N ILE A 76 -6.08 -6.65 -2.29
CA ILE A 76 -5.83 -5.22 -2.03
C ILE A 76 -6.04 -4.40 -3.31
N LYS A 77 -5.51 -4.85 -4.47
CA LYS A 77 -5.71 -4.17 -5.76
C LYS A 77 -7.18 -4.08 -6.13
N SER A 78 -7.92 -5.17 -5.96
CA SER A 78 -9.35 -5.22 -6.25
C SER A 78 -10.14 -4.25 -5.37
N ALA A 79 -9.91 -4.30 -4.06
CA ALA A 79 -10.54 -3.41 -3.10
C ALA A 79 -10.19 -1.93 -3.34
N TYR A 80 -8.94 -1.63 -3.69
CA TYR A 80 -8.51 -0.28 -4.03
C TYR A 80 -9.25 0.25 -5.27
N ARG A 81 -9.39 -0.57 -6.32
CA ARG A 81 -10.13 -0.18 -7.53
C ARG A 81 -11.58 0.15 -7.22
N GLU A 82 -12.26 -0.66 -6.41
CA GLU A 82 -13.63 -0.38 -5.99
C GLU A 82 -13.72 0.89 -5.14
N TRP A 83 -12.80 1.06 -4.19
CA TRP A 83 -12.74 2.28 -3.38
C TRP A 83 -12.51 3.53 -4.25
N ARG A 84 -11.64 3.46 -5.26
CA ARG A 84 -11.30 4.60 -6.13
C ARG A 84 -12.43 5.03 -7.05
N LYS A 85 -13.36 4.13 -7.41
CA LYS A 85 -14.58 4.49 -8.16
C LYS A 85 -15.47 5.47 -7.39
N ASN A 86 -15.54 5.29 -6.07
CA ASN A 86 -16.34 6.11 -5.16
C ASN A 86 -15.59 7.35 -4.65
N ASN A 87 -14.26 7.33 -4.69
CA ASN A 87 -13.38 8.38 -4.19
C ASN A 87 -12.58 8.98 -5.35
N LYS A 88 -13.28 9.56 -6.33
CA LYS A 88 -12.65 10.12 -7.54
C LYS A 88 -11.66 11.21 -7.16
N LYS A 89 -10.48 11.19 -7.78
CA LYS A 89 -9.50 12.27 -7.71
C LYS A 89 -10.16 13.51 -8.32
N VAL A 90 -10.56 14.47 -7.50
CA VAL A 90 -10.99 15.78 -8.01
C VAL A 90 -9.72 16.45 -8.51
N LEU A 91 -9.50 16.39 -9.82
CA LEU A 91 -8.50 17.23 -10.47
C LEU A 91 -9.01 18.67 -10.35
N VAL A 92 -8.56 19.39 -9.32
CA VAL A 92 -8.72 20.83 -9.30
C VAL A 92 -7.81 21.35 -10.40
N TYR A 93 -8.39 21.77 -11.52
CA TYR A 93 -7.64 22.53 -12.52
C TYR A 93 -7.19 23.82 -11.81
N GLU A 94 -5.93 23.90 -11.42
CA GLU A 94 -5.30 25.20 -11.18
C GLU A 94 -5.30 25.94 -12.51
N GLN A 95 -6.25 26.88 -12.67
CA GLN A 95 -6.19 27.87 -13.75
C GLN A 95 -4.92 28.70 -13.52
N LYS A 96 -3.95 28.58 -14.42
CA LYS A 96 -2.92 29.61 -14.64
C LYS A 96 -3.34 30.51 -15.78
#